data_AF-A0A101I5P0-F1
#
_entry.id   AF-A0A101I5P0-F1
#
_cell.length_a   1.000
_cell.length_b   1.000
_cell.length_c   1.000
_cell.angle_alpha   90.00
_cell.angle_beta   90.00
_cell.angle_gamma   90.00
#
_symmetry.space_group_name_H-M   'P 1'
#
loop_
_entity.id
_entity.type
_entity.pdbx_description
1 polymer ?
#
loop_
_entity_poly.entity_id
_entity_poly.type
_entity_poly.pdbx_seq_one_letter_code
_entity_poly.pdbx_strand_id
1 'polypeptide(L)' 'MQVRDMLYEGKAKKLFRTEDPSILLVEYKDSLTAFNA' A
#
# COMPACT_ATOMS: atom_id res chain seq x y z
N MET A 1 -7.94 9.98 8.87
CA MET A 1 -6.51 9.63 8.97
C MET A 1 -5.77 10.39 7.87
N GLN A 2 -4.83 11.27 8.20
CA GLN A 2 -4.00 11.92 7.18
C GLN A 2 -3.00 10.89 6.66
N VAL A 3 -3.08 10.53 5.38
CA VAL A 3 -2.16 9.58 4.75
C VAL A 3 -0.82 10.29 4.55
N ARG A 4 0.23 9.81 5.22
CA ARG A 4 1.60 10.28 5.00
C ARG A 4 2.27 9.38 3.95
N ASP A 5 3.03 10.00 3.07
CA ASP A 5 3.97 9.45 2.07
C ASP A 5 3.83 7.96 1.71
N MET A 6 3.53 7.69 0.44
CA MET A 6 3.53 6.33 -0.11
C MET A 6 4.93 5.72 -0.01
N LEU A 7 5.03 4.56 0.65
CA LEU A 7 6.29 3.85 0.87
C LEU A 7 6.60 2.86 -0.24
N TYR A 8 5.59 2.12 -0.66
CA TYR A 8 5.75 1.00 -1.56
C TYR A 8 4.45 0.70 -2.29
N GLU A 9 4.57 0.37 -3.57
CA GLU A 9 3.47 -0.16 -4.37
C GLU A 9 3.87 -1.52 -4.96
N GLY A 10 3.04 -2.51 -4.68
CA GLY A 10 3.13 -3.84 -5.28
C GLY A 10 2.01 -4.08 -6.30
N LYS A 11 1.93 -5.31 -6.80
CA LYS A 11 0.95 -5.71 -7.81
C LYS A 11 -0.50 -5.43 -7.38
N ALA A 12 -0.85 -5.73 -6.13
CA ALA A 12 -2.23 -5.65 -5.63
C ALA A 12 -2.42 -4.70 -4.43
N LYS A 13 -1.36 -4.08 -3.88
CA LYS A 13 -1.45 -3.28 -2.66
C LYS A 13 -0.52 -2.07 -2.69
N LYS A 14 -0.91 -1.00 -2.01
CA LYS A 14 -0.07 0.15 -1.69
C LYS A 14 0.09 0.27 -0.17
N LEU A 15 1.28 0.68 0.26
CA LEU A 15 1.62 0.90 1.67
C LEU A 15 1.93 2.39 1.90
N PHE A 16 1.37 2.94 2.97
CA PHE A 16 1.56 4.34 3.35
C PHE A 16 1.97 4.45 4.81
N ARG A 17 2.74 5.50 5.14
CA ARG A 17 3.05 5.84 6.52
C ARG A 17 1.80 6.37 7.23
N THR A 18 1.72 6.07 8.51
CA THR A 18 0.80 6.75 9.42
C THR A 18 1.59 7.63 10.40
N GLU A 19 0.91 8.26 11.34
CA GLU A 19 1.58 9.06 12.38
C GLU A 19 2.28 8.17 13.42
N ASP A 20 1.76 6.97 13.64
CA ASP A 20 2.40 5.96 14.47
C ASP A 20 3.36 5.13 13.60
N PRO A 21 4.67 5.14 13.87
CA PRO A 21 5.65 4.41 13.06
C PRO A 21 5.48 2.89 13.13
N SER A 22 4.74 2.36 14.12
CA SER A 22 4.41 0.94 14.25
C SER A 22 3.18 0.51 13.44
N ILE A 23 2.43 1.46 12.86
CA ILE A 23 1.19 1.20 12.12
C ILE A 23 1.35 1.64 10.66
N LEU A 24 0.98 0.76 9.74
CA LEU A 24 0.92 1.04 8.30
C LEU A 24 -0.52 1.03 7.79
N LEU A 25 -0.82 1.95 6.88
CA LEU A 25 -2.06 1.93 6.11
C LEU A 25 -1.84 1.10 4.85
N VAL A 26 -2.77 0.17 4.59
CA VAL A 26 -2.76 -0.72 3.41
C VAL A 26 -3.98 -0.42 2.55
N GLU A 27 -3.74 -0.02 1.30
CA GLU A 27 -4.79 0.11 0.29
C GLU A 27 -4.76 -1.12 -0.62
N TYR A 28 -5.89 -1.81 -0.72
CA TYR A 28 -6.08 -2.90 -1.67
C TYR A 28 -6.48 -2.33 -3.03
N LYS A 29 -5.69 -2.66 -4.05
CA LYS A 29 -5.99 -2.30 -5.43
C LYS A 29 -7.02 -3.27 -5.97
N ASP A 30 -7.94 -2.76 -6.78
CA ASP A 30 -8.75 -3.61 -7.66
C ASP A 30 -7.91 -3.99 -8.89
N SER A 31 -6.84 -4.75 -8.65
CA SER A 31 -5.86 -5.15 -9.66
C SER A 31 -5.51 -6.60 -9.45
N LEU A 32 -5.62 -7.40 -10.51
CA LEU A 32 -5.29 -8.81 -10.53
C LEU A 32 -4.15 -9.06 -11.52
N THR A 33 -3.17 -9.84 -11.10
CA THR A 33 -2.06 -10.28 -11.94
C THR A 33 -1.96 -11.79 -11.90
N ALA A 34 -1.83 -12.43 -13.06
CA ALA A 34 -1.57 -13.86 -13.19
C ALA A 34 -0.42 -14.07 -14.17
N PHE A 35 0.43 -15.08 -13.89
CA PHE A 35 1.74 -15.26 -14.53
C PHE A 35 2.69 -14.06 -14.30
N ASN A 36 3.96 -14.15 -14.70
CA ASN A 36 4.95 -13.07 -14.49
C ASN A 36 4.71 -11.86 -15.44
N ALA A 37 3.46 -11.40 -15.49
CA ALA A 37 3.07 -10.09 -16.00
C ALA A 37 3.16 -9.04 -14.88
#